data_AF-A0A661YQJ9-F1
#
_entry.id   AF-A0A661YQJ9-F1
#
_cell.length_a   1.000
_cell.length_b   1.000
_cell.length_c   1.000
_cell.angle_alpha   90.00
_cell.angle_beta   90.00
_cell.angle_gamma   90.00
#
_symmetry.space_group_name_H-M   'P 1'
#
loop_
_entity.id
_entity.type
_entity.pdbx_description
1 polymer ?
#
loop_
_entity_poly.entity_id
_entity_poly.type
_entity_poly.pdbx_seq_one_letter_code
_entity_poly.pdbx_strand_id
1 'polypeptide(L)' 'YNANNAIVYTSENLHLNGRHSEQINLSNLAKGMYTLTIESKKGMLSRQVVVSE' A
#
# COMPACT_ATOMS: atom_id res chain seq x y z
N TYR A 1 1.67 -21.84 6.12
CA TYR A 1 1.24 -20.64 5.39
C TYR A 1 1.68 -19.42 6.19
N ASN A 2 2.73 -18.73 5.78
CA ASN A 2 3.25 -17.57 6.53
C ASN A 2 2.48 -16.33 6.02
N ALA A 3 1.42 -15.95 6.75
CA ALA A 3 0.50 -14.88 6.37
C ALA A 3 1.12 -13.47 6.41
N ASN A 4 2.39 -13.35 6.80
CA ASN A 4 3.04 -12.08 7.11
C ASN A 4 3.32 -11.17 5.89
N ASN A 5 3.16 -11.67 4.65
CA ASN A 5 3.40 -10.91 3.42
C ASN A 5 2.20 -10.92 2.44
N ALA A 6 0.97 -11.15 2.92
CA ALA A 6 -0.20 -11.14 2.04
C ALA A 6 -0.43 -9.73 1.44
N ILE A 7 -0.51 -9.64 0.12
CA ILE A 7 -0.90 -8.40 -0.57
C ILE A 7 -2.41 -8.24 -0.39
N VAL A 8 -2.82 -7.22 0.37
CA VAL A 8 -4.24 -6.95 0.69
C VAL A 8 -4.88 -5.89 -0.22
N TYR A 9 -4.06 -5.12 -0.93
CA TYR A 9 -4.48 -4.13 -1.92
C TYR A 9 -3.35 -3.94 -2.94
N THR A 10 -3.69 -3.79 -4.21
CA THR A 10 -2.74 -3.47 -5.29
C THR A 10 -3.38 -2.50 -6.27
N SER A 11 -2.59 -1.56 -6.78
CA SER A 11 -2.95 -0.64 -7.85
C SER A 11 -1.76 -0.56 -8.81
N GLU A 12 -2.01 -0.88 -10.07
CA GLU A 12 -0.96 -1.04 -11.09
C GLU A 12 -1.15 -0.04 -12.24
N ASN A 13 -0.07 0.23 -12.97
CA ASN A 13 -0.07 1.12 -14.14
C ASN A 13 -0.55 2.55 -13.87
N LEU A 14 -0.28 3.05 -12.66
CA LEU A 14 -0.54 4.44 -12.28
C LEU A 14 0.35 5.40 -13.09
N HIS A 15 -0.26 6.17 -13.99
CA HIS A 15 0.43 7.22 -14.74
C HIS A 15 0.51 8.51 -13.93
N LEU A 16 1.65 8.73 -13.28
CA LEU A 16 1.90 9.88 -12.42
C LEU A 16 2.40 11.09 -13.24
N ASN A 17 1.49 11.89 -13.79
CA ASN A 17 1.83 13.16 -14.45
C ASN A 17 1.99 14.30 -13.42
N GLY A 18 2.89 14.11 -12.45
CA GLY A 18 3.12 15.03 -11.34
C GLY A 18 2.64 14.48 -9.99
N ARG A 19 2.02 15.34 -9.16
CA ARG A 19 1.50 14.92 -7.85
C ARG A 19 0.22 14.10 -8.04
N HIS A 20 0.25 12.84 -7.60
CA HIS A 20 -0.91 11.97 -7.55
C HIS A 20 -1.34 11.77 -6.10
N SER A 21 -2.65 11.73 -5.87
CA SER A 21 -3.24 11.45 -4.56
C SER A 21 -4.42 10.50 -4.79
N GLU A 22 -4.39 9.36 -4.12
CA GLU A 22 -5.46 8.37 -4.12
C GLU A 22 -5.87 8.11 -2.67
N GLN A 23 -7.17 8.01 -2.43
CA GLN A 23 -7.71 7.62 -1.13
C GLN A 23 -8.09 6.13 -1.20
N ILE A 24 -7.48 5.34 -0.33
CA ILE A 24 -7.74 3.90 -0.23
C ILE A 24 -8.55 3.66 1.05
N ASN A 25 -9.69 2.98 0.93
CA ASN A 25 -10.48 2.58 2.09
C ASN A 25 -9.91 1.28 2.69
N LEU A 26 -9.43 1.36 3.93
CA LEU A 26 -8.86 0.24 4.68
C LEU A 26 -9.81 -0.34 5.74
N SER A 27 -11.09 0.06 5.76
CA SER A 27 -12.06 -0.30 6.80
C SER A 27 -12.28 -1.81 6.98
N ASN A 28 -12.02 -2.60 5.93
CA ASN A 28 -12.20 -4.04 5.94
C ASN A 28 -10.92 -4.81 6.32
N LEU A 29 -9.80 -4.10 6.55
CA LEU A 29 -8.57 -4.74 7.00
C LEU A 29 -8.62 -4.96 8.52
N ALA A 30 -8.04 -6.07 8.95
CA ALA A 30 -7.83 -6.31 10.37
C ALA A 30 -6.92 -5.22 10.96
N LYS A 31 -7.07 -4.94 12.25
CA LYS A 31 -6.16 -4.03 12.95
C LYS A 31 -4.75 -4.60 12.93
N GLY A 32 -3.76 -3.76 12.65
CA GLY A 32 -2.38 -4.23 12.57
C GLY A 32 -1.44 -3.27 11.86
N MET A 33 -0.21 -3.74 11.69
CA MET A 33 0.83 -3.03 10.96
C MET A 33 0.91 -3.58 9.54
N TYR A 34 0.85 -2.67 8.57
CA TYR A 34 0.92 -2.97 7.15
C TYR A 34 2.10 -2.25 6.52
N THR A 35 2.65 -2.82 5.45
CA THR A 35 3.68 -2.18 4.63
C THR A 35 3.03 -1.66 3.37
N LEU A 36 3.05 -0.34 3.18
CA LEU A 36 2.76 0.30 1.91
C LEU A 36 4.04 0.31 1.07
N THR A 37 3.98 -0.26 -0.13
CA THR A 37 5.07 -0.23 -1.10
C THR A 37 4.61 0.46 -2.37
N ILE A 38 5.39 1.42 -2.85
CA ILE A 38 5.19 2.09 -4.13
C ILE A 38 6.40 1.77 -4.98
N GLU A 39 6.19 1.01 -6.05
CA GLU A 39 7.24 0.62 -6.99
C GLU A 39 7.11 1.41 -8.30
N SER A 40 8.25 1.83 -8.84
CA SER A 40 8.34 2.46 -10.14
C SER A 40 9.59 1.97 -10.87
N LYS A 41 9.69 2.28 -12.18
CA LYS A 41 10.90 1.99 -12.96
C LYS A 41 12.18 2.62 -12.38
N LYS A 42 12.06 3.66 -11.54
CA LYS A 42 13.20 4.36 -10.93
C LYS A 42 13.59 3.82 -9.55
N GLY A 43 12.78 2.94 -8.97
CA GLY A 43 13.01 2.39 -7.64
C GLY A 43 11.73 2.21 -6.83
N MET A 44 11.92 1.84 -5.57
CA MET A 44 10.88 1.45 -4.63
C MET A 44 10.90 2.37 -3.40
N LEU A 45 9.70 2.78 -2.95
CA LEU A 45 9.48 3.41 -1.65
C LEU A 45 8.64 2.47 -0.78
N SER A 46 9.00 2.36 0.50
CA SER A 46 8.25 1.55 1.46
C SER A 46 8.01 2.34 2.74
N ARG A 47 6.81 2.20 3.31
CA ARG A 47 6.42 2.84 4.57
C ARG A 47 5.48 1.95 5.38
N GLN A 48 5.64 1.97 6.69
CA GLN A 48 4.70 1.29 7.58
C GLN A 48 3.47 2.16 7.83
N VAL A 49 2.31 1.51 7.81
CA VAL A 49 1.00 2.10 8.10
C VAL A 49 0.36 1.27 9.22
N VAL A 50 -0.17 1.94 10.23
CA VAL A 50 -0.92 1.29 11.31
C VAL A 50 -2.40 1.47 11.00
N VAL A 51 -3.12 0.35 10.88
CA VAL A 51 -4.57 0.34 10.85
C VAL A 51 -5.03 0.17 12.30
N SER A 52 -5.45 1.28 12.89
CA SER A 52 -6.13 1.35 14.19
C SER A 52 -7.59 1.76 13.99
N GLU A 53 -8.43 1.57 15.01
CA GLU A 53 -9.78 2.17 15.04
C GLU A 53 -9.74 3.69 14.94
#